data_AF-A0A840WEQ3-F1
#
_entry.id   AF-A0A840WEQ3-F1
#
_cell.length_a   1.000
_cell.length_b   1.000
_cell.length_c   1.000
_cell.angle_alpha   90.00
_cell.angle_beta   90.00
_cell.angle_gamma   90.00
#
_symmetry.space_group_name_H-M   'P 1'
#
loop_
_entity.id
_entity.type
_entity.pdbx_description
1 polymer ?
#
loop_
_entity_poly.entity_id
_entity_poly.type
_entity_poly.pdbx_seq_one_letter_code
_entity_poly.pdbx_strand_id
1 'polypeptide(L)'
;MRFYERRKLLPVPLRSSNGYRLYEAQDVRRVRFLRRGRELGFTLNELAGFVALSDRSRDGVVLAGEVRERGAAKVAEIDARIEDLRRMREALVGVLDAPCVEPGAVCPVVAALAGGDQRSPAGLRSSTPSSQSFNLPWRLSLSRTGPEAKKSQMPDSL
;
A
#
# COMPACT_ATOMS: atom_id res chain seq x y z
N MET A 1 21.80 19.57 15.50
CA MET A 1 22.30 18.75 16.62
C MET A 1 21.36 18.71 17.82
N ARG A 2 20.95 19.85 18.41
CA ARG A 2 20.09 19.90 19.62
C ARG A 2 18.83 19.02 19.59
N PHE A 3 18.20 18.88 18.42
CA PHE A 3 17.03 18.03 18.24
C PHE A 3 17.33 16.54 18.47
N TYR A 4 18.48 16.05 17.99
CA TYR A 4 18.92 14.67 18.20
C TYR A 4 19.36 14.43 19.65
N GLU A 5 19.99 15.43 20.30
CA GLU A 5 20.31 15.40 21.75
C GLU A 5 19.05 15.25 22.62
N ARG A 6 18.01 16.07 22.37
CA ARG A 6 16.74 15.99 23.14
C ARG A 6 16.04 14.64 23.00
N ARG A 7 16.24 13.98 21.86
CA ARG A 7 15.70 12.63 21.61
C ARG A 7 16.64 11.51 22.05
N LYS A 8 17.72 11.84 22.77
CA LYS A 8 18.73 10.90 23.26
C LYS A 8 19.37 10.03 22.15
N LEU A 9 19.34 10.55 20.92
CA LEU A 9 19.95 9.91 19.75
C LEU A 9 21.42 10.28 19.57
N LEU A 10 21.89 11.27 20.30
CA LEU A 10 23.30 11.63 20.43
C LEU A 10 23.63 11.75 21.92
N PRO A 11 24.85 11.38 22.34
CA PRO A 11 25.31 11.67 23.69
C PRO A 11 25.35 13.19 23.92
N VAL A 12 25.26 13.60 25.18
CA VAL A 12 25.42 15.01 25.53
C VAL A 12 26.87 15.40 25.24
N PRO A 13 27.13 16.37 24.34
CA PRO A 13 28.49 16.73 23.97
C PRO A 13 29.21 17.37 25.15
N LEU A 14 30.51 17.10 25.23
CA LEU A 14 31.42 17.82 26.12
C LEU A 14 31.37 19.31 25.79
N ARG A 15 31.64 20.15 26.79
CA ARG A 15 31.76 21.59 26.58
C ARG A 15 33.20 22.02 26.66
N SER A 16 33.61 22.86 25.72
CA SER A 16 34.89 23.55 25.78
C SER A 16 34.89 24.58 26.91
N SER A 17 36.07 25.08 27.27
CA SER A 17 36.26 26.09 28.32
C SER A 17 35.48 27.39 28.08
N ASN A 18 35.19 27.72 26.82
CA ASN A 18 34.35 28.85 26.39
C ASN A 18 32.87 28.50 26.19
N GLY A 19 32.42 27.31 26.60
CA GLY A 19 31.01 26.91 26.63
C GLY A 19 30.41 26.36 25.33
N TYR A 20 31.20 26.22 24.26
CA TYR A 20 30.75 25.60 23.01
C TYR A 20 30.66 24.07 23.13
N ARG A 21 29.79 23.46 22.32
CA ARG A 21 29.63 21.99 22.26
C ARG A 21 30.73 21.41 21.39
N LEU A 22 31.48 20.46 21.93
CA LEU A 22 32.47 19.68 21.21
C LEU A 22 31.84 18.37 20.76
N TYR A 23 31.86 18.11 19.46
CA TYR A 23 31.41 16.84 18.88
C TYR A 23 32.60 16.12 18.29
N GLU A 24 32.64 14.81 18.52
CA GLU A 24 33.70 13.97 17.98
C GLU A 24 33.31 13.38 16.62
N ALA A 25 34.28 12.77 15.94
CA ALA A 25 34.03 12.11 14.65
C ALA A 25 32.93 11.04 14.74
N GLN A 26 32.76 10.39 15.91
CA GLN A 26 31.70 9.41 16.15
C GLN A 26 30.30 10.05 16.11
N ASP A 27 30.14 11.25 16.67
CA ASP A 27 28.86 11.98 16.63
C ASP A 27 28.48 12.33 15.19
N VAL A 28 29.45 12.76 14.39
CA VAL A 28 29.23 13.06 12.97
C VAL A 28 28.80 11.81 12.21
N ARG A 29 29.45 10.66 12.43
CA ARG A 29 29.05 9.38 11.82
C ARG A 29 27.63 9.00 12.20
N ARG A 30 27.28 9.14 13.48
CA ARG A 30 25.93 8.85 14.00
C ARG A 30 24.87 9.76 13.38
N VAL A 31 25.14 11.05 13.22
CA VAL A 31 24.19 11.96 12.53
C VAL A 31 24.02 11.60 11.06
N ARG A 32 25.11 11.25 10.36
CA ARG A 32 25.01 10.81 8.96
C ARG A 32 24.18 9.54 8.84
N PHE A 33 24.35 8.59 9.76
CA PHE A 33 23.51 7.40 9.86
C PHE A 33 22.03 7.75 10.03
N LEU A 34 21.70 8.59 11.02
CA LEU A 34 20.32 9.02 11.27
C LEU A 34 19.70 9.74 10.07
N ARG A 35 20.49 10.58 9.38
CA ARG A 35 20.04 11.28 8.18
C ARG A 35 19.70 10.30 7.06
N ARG A 36 20.59 9.36 6.74
CA ARG A 36 20.36 8.36 5.70
C ARG A 36 19.16 7.47 6.01
N GLY A 37 19.00 7.09 7.28
CA GLY A 37 17.81 6.35 7.72
C GLY A 37 16.50 7.11 7.45
N ARG A 38 16.47 8.42 7.73
CA ARG A 38 15.29 9.24 7.44
C ARG A 38 15.00 9.38 5.94
N GLU A 39 16.04 9.44 5.12
CA GLU A 39 15.91 9.48 3.65
C GLU A 39 15.28 8.17 3.11
N LEU A 40 15.48 7.06 3.82
CA LEU A 40 14.86 5.76 3.52
C LEU A 40 13.47 5.55 4.14
N GLY A 41 12.89 6.57 4.76
CA GLY A 41 11.54 6.49 5.34
C GLY A 41 11.50 5.91 6.77
N PHE A 42 12.65 5.72 7.43
CA PHE A 42 12.65 5.37 8.85
C PHE A 42 12.31 6.58 9.73
N THR A 43 11.50 6.33 10.75
CA THR A 43 11.25 7.26 11.83
C THR A 43 12.45 7.33 12.77
N LEU A 44 12.54 8.42 13.54
CA LEU A 44 13.61 8.59 14.51
C LEU A 44 13.55 7.56 15.65
N ASN A 45 12.37 7.03 15.96
CA ASN A 45 12.20 5.99 16.99
C ASN A 45 12.73 4.65 16.48
N GLU A 46 12.45 4.29 15.23
CA GLU A 46 13.04 3.09 14.61
C GLU A 46 14.57 3.19 14.57
N LEU A 47 15.08 4.36 14.16
CA LEU A 47 16.51 4.67 14.13
C LEU A 47 17.17 4.64 15.51
N ALA A 48 16.46 5.03 16.57
CA ALA A 48 16.94 4.86 17.94
C ALA A 48 17.23 3.38 18.25
N GLY A 49 16.35 2.49 17.79
CA GLY A 49 16.53 1.05 17.93
C GLY A 49 17.78 0.56 17.20
N PHE A 50 18.06 1.04 15.99
CA PHE A 50 19.28 0.67 15.26
C PHE A 50 20.55 1.20 15.93
N VAL A 51 20.51 2.42 16.46
CA VAL A 51 21.63 3.00 17.22
C VAL A 51 21.92 2.17 18.47
N ALA A 52 20.88 1.81 19.22
CA ALA A 52 21.02 1.03 20.44
C ALA A 52 21.53 -0.40 20.18
N LEU A 53 21.16 -0.99 19.05
CA LEU A 53 21.72 -2.26 18.60
C LEU A 53 23.21 -2.16 18.26
N SER A 54 23.60 -1.10 17.54
CA SER A 54 25.00 -0.83 17.23
C SER A 54 25.85 -0.59 18.47
N ASP A 55 25.30 -0.01 19.53
CA ASP A 55 26.02 0.24 20.79
C ASP A 55 26.18 -1.03 21.64
N ARG A 56 25.23 -1.98 21.56
CA ARG A 56 25.22 -3.20 22.38
C ARG A 56 25.98 -4.37 21.75
N SER A 57 26.11 -4.42 20.42
CA SER A 57 26.59 -5.63 19.76
C SER A 57 28.12 -5.69 19.66
N ARG A 58 28.72 -6.63 20.40
CA ARG A 58 30.04 -7.21 20.08
C ARG A 58 29.93 -8.37 19.08
N ASP A 59 28.76 -8.97 18.95
CA ASP A 59 28.51 -10.15 18.11
C ASP A 59 27.77 -9.75 16.82
N GLY A 60 28.44 -9.87 15.67
CA GLY A 60 27.93 -9.38 14.38
C GLY A 60 26.73 -10.13 13.79
N VAL A 61 26.44 -11.35 14.27
CA VAL A 61 25.41 -12.22 13.69
C VAL A 61 24.00 -11.84 14.15
N VAL A 62 23.81 -11.60 15.45
CA VAL A 62 22.50 -11.16 16.01
C VAL A 62 22.12 -9.78 15.45
N LEU A 63 23.12 -8.89 15.32
CA LEU A 63 22.93 -7.57 14.73
C LEU A 63 22.42 -7.65 13.28
N ALA A 64 22.94 -8.58 12.47
CA ALA A 64 22.56 -8.70 11.06
C ALA A 64 21.12 -9.21 10.88
N GLY A 65 20.67 -10.15 11.72
CA GLY A 65 19.31 -10.68 11.67
C GLY A 65 18.25 -9.62 11.97
N GLU A 66 18.39 -8.92 13.09
CA GLU A 66 17.41 -7.91 13.51
C GLU A 66 17.40 -6.68 12.58
N VAL A 67 18.56 -6.30 12.04
CA VAL A 67 18.64 -5.23 11.03
C VAL A 67 17.92 -5.64 9.74
N ARG A 68 18.11 -6.89 9.28
CA ARG A 68 17.42 -7.41 8.10
C ARG A 68 15.90 -7.45 8.30
N GLU A 69 15.43 -7.91 9.46
CA GLU A 69 14.01 -7.98 9.77
C GLU A 69 13.35 -6.60 9.75
N ARG A 70 13.93 -5.62 10.44
CA ARG A 70 13.41 -4.25 10.44
C ARG A 70 13.46 -3.59 9.06
N GLY A 71 14.50 -3.90 8.28
CA GLY A 71 14.60 -3.48 6.89
C GLY A 71 13.47 -4.05 6.03
N ALA A 72 13.23 -5.36 6.13
CA ALA A 72 12.16 -6.04 5.40
C ALA A 72 10.77 -5.50 5.77
N ALA A 73 10.53 -5.22 7.05
CA ALA A 73 9.29 -4.59 7.51
C ALA A 73 9.08 -3.20 6.89
N LYS A 74 10.13 -2.38 6.81
CA LYS A 74 10.05 -1.05 6.16
C LYS A 74 9.78 -1.14 4.67
N VAL A 75 10.37 -2.12 3.98
CA VAL A 75 10.08 -2.37 2.56
C VAL A 75 8.60 -2.70 2.37
N ALA A 76 8.06 -3.62 3.18
CA ALA A 76 6.64 -3.98 3.11
C ALA A 76 5.69 -2.79 3.37
N GLU A 77 6.03 -1.90 4.32
CA GLU A 77 5.28 -0.66 4.57
C GLU A 77 5.31 0.29 3.37
N ILE A 78 6.49 0.45 2.74
CA ILE A 78 6.65 1.29 1.54
C ILE A 78 5.83 0.72 0.38
N ASP A 79 5.88 -0.59 0.15
CA ASP A 79 5.14 -1.25 -0.92
C ASP A 79 3.62 -1.08 -0.73
N ALA A 80 3.12 -1.26 0.50
CA ALA A 80 1.72 -0.99 0.82
C ALA A 80 1.33 0.46 0.53
N ARG A 81 2.20 1.42 0.88
CA ARG A 81 1.96 2.84 0.62
C ARG A 81 1.98 3.16 -0.88
N ILE A 82 2.84 2.51 -1.66
CA ILE A 82 2.88 2.65 -3.13
C ILE A 82 1.56 2.18 -3.72
N GLU A 83 1.04 1.03 -3.29
CA GLU A 83 -0.25 0.51 -3.76
C GLU A 83 -1.41 1.45 -3.44
N ASP A 84 -1.45 2.01 -2.22
CA ASP A 84 -2.44 3.02 -1.86
C ASP A 84 -2.36 4.26 -2.76
N LEU A 85 -1.15 4.77 -3.00
CA LEU A 85 -0.92 5.95 -3.83
C LEU A 85 -1.27 5.68 -5.30
N ARG A 86 -1.02 4.46 -5.81
CA ARG A 86 -1.45 4.03 -7.16
C ARG A 86 -2.96 4.05 -7.28
N ARG A 87 -3.68 3.46 -6.33
CA ARG A 87 -5.16 3.47 -6.31
C ARG A 87 -5.72 4.89 -6.26
N MET A 88 -5.16 5.76 -5.42
CA MET A 88 -5.57 7.16 -5.36
C MET A 88 -5.31 7.89 -6.68
N ARG A 89 -4.17 7.63 -7.32
CA ARG A 89 -3.83 8.20 -8.63
C ARG A 89 -4.81 7.74 -9.71
N GLU A 90 -5.12 6.45 -9.77
CA GLU A 90 -6.07 5.89 -10.74
C GLU A 90 -7.47 6.48 -10.57
N ALA A 91 -7.94 6.60 -9.33
CA ALA A 91 -9.21 7.27 -9.03
C ALA A 91 -9.21 8.73 -9.51
N LEU A 92 -8.13 9.47 -9.26
CA LEU A 92 -8.00 10.86 -9.71
C LEU A 92 -7.98 10.97 -11.25
N VAL A 93 -7.26 10.08 -11.93
CA VAL A 93 -7.22 10.03 -13.40
C VAL A 93 -8.63 9.75 -13.96
N GLY A 94 -9.35 8.76 -13.41
CA GLY A 94 -10.71 8.44 -13.87
C GLY A 94 -11.70 9.59 -13.67
N VAL A 95 -11.52 10.39 -12.62
CA VAL A 95 -12.32 11.60 -12.40
C VAL A 95 -11.99 12.68 -13.43
N LEU A 96 -10.70 12.86 -13.79
CA LEU A 96 -10.25 13.87 -14.76
C LEU A 96 -10.59 13.50 -16.21
N ASP A 97 -10.66 12.22 -16.54
CA ASP A 97 -11.05 11.74 -17.88
C ASP A 97 -12.55 11.94 -18.17
N ALA A 98 -13.36 12.29 -17.17
CA ALA A 98 -14.77 12.60 -17.35
C ALA A 98 -14.92 13.93 -18.12
N PRO A 99 -15.53 13.92 -19.33
CA PRO A 99 -15.68 15.14 -20.11
C PRO A 99 -16.56 16.15 -19.37
N CYS A 100 -16.14 17.41 -19.32
CA CYS A 100 -16.99 18.51 -18.90
C CYS A 100 -17.97 18.80 -20.03
N VAL A 101 -19.15 18.20 -19.98
CA VAL A 101 -20.17 18.35 -21.01
C VAL A 101 -21.07 19.52 -20.63
N GLU A 102 -21.06 20.56 -21.47
CA GLU A 102 -21.89 21.77 -21.46
C GLU A 102 -21.43 22.98 -20.60
N PRO A 103 -21.36 24.19 -21.19
CA PRO A 103 -21.33 25.44 -20.45
C PRO A 103 -22.57 25.58 -19.55
N GLY A 104 -22.36 25.66 -18.24
CA GLY A 104 -23.43 25.80 -17.24
C GLY A 104 -23.74 24.51 -16.46
N ALA A 105 -23.17 23.36 -16.83
CA ALA A 105 -23.25 22.14 -16.03
C ALA A 105 -22.23 22.14 -14.88
N VAL A 106 -22.57 21.46 -13.79
CA VAL A 106 -21.61 21.23 -12.68
C VAL A 106 -20.50 20.32 -13.19
N CYS A 107 -19.26 20.77 -13.05
CA CYS A 107 -18.08 19.99 -13.42
C CYS A 107 -18.11 18.60 -12.77
N PRO A 108 -18.08 17.49 -13.55
CA PRO A 108 -18.12 16.13 -13.00
C PRO A 108 -17.01 15.85 -11.98
N VAL A 109 -15.83 16.47 -12.17
CA VAL A 109 -14.70 16.42 -11.22
C VAL A 109 -15.08 17.00 -9.87
N VAL A 110 -15.68 18.20 -9.86
CA VAL A 110 -16.10 18.88 -8.63
C VAL A 110 -17.24 18.13 -7.95
N ALA A 111 -18.17 17.57 -8.71
CA ALA A 111 -19.26 16.74 -8.19
C ALA A 111 -18.75 15.44 -7.52
N ALA A 112 -17.79 14.75 -8.16
CA ALA A 112 -17.16 13.56 -7.59
C ALA A 112 -16.38 13.87 -6.31
N LEU A 113 -15.66 15.00 -6.27
CA LEU A 113 -14.92 15.44 -5.08
C LEU A 113 -15.83 15.95 -3.94
N ALA A 114 -17.00 16.49 -4.27
CA ALA A 114 -18.00 16.93 -3.29
C ALA A 114 -18.74 15.75 -2.62
N GLY A 115 -18.38 14.50 -2.93
CA GLY A 115 -19.01 13.31 -2.36
C GLY A 115 -20.33 12.94 -3.04
N GLY A 116 -20.50 13.28 -4.32
CA GLY A 116 -21.60 12.80 -5.15
C GLY A 116 -21.56 11.28 -5.23
N ASP A 117 -22.29 10.64 -4.32
CA ASP A 117 -22.48 9.21 -4.19
C ASP A 117 -22.82 8.62 -5.55
N GLN A 118 -21.98 7.69 -6.03
CA GLN A 118 -22.20 6.93 -7.25
C GLN A 118 -23.30 5.90 -7.01
N ARG A 119 -24.49 6.35 -6.59
CA ARG A 119 -25.71 5.55 -6.64
C ARG A 119 -26.31 5.74 -8.02
N SER A 120 -25.81 4.89 -8.91
CA SER A 120 -26.39 4.46 -10.19
C SER A 120 -27.86 4.89 -10.38
N PRO A 121 -28.21 5.63 -11.45
CA PRO A 121 -29.60 5.68 -11.86
C PRO A 121 -29.91 4.34 -12.53
N ALA A 122 -30.63 3.51 -11.79
CA ALA A 122 -31.43 2.46 -12.34
C ALA A 122 -32.32 2.99 -13.49
N GLY A 123 -32.40 2.23 -14.57
CA GLY A 123 -33.63 2.10 -15.34
C GLY A 123 -33.89 3.15 -16.44
N LEU A 124 -33.21 2.98 -17.58
CA LEU A 124 -33.89 3.11 -18.87
C LEU A 124 -33.98 1.73 -19.52
N ARG A 125 -34.90 0.90 -19.01
CA ARG A 125 -35.54 -0.12 -19.82
C ARG A 125 -36.82 0.52 -20.36
N SER A 126 -36.84 0.78 -21.65
CA SER A 126 -38.08 1.01 -22.38
C SER A 126 -38.97 -0.23 -22.23
N SER A 127 -40.10 -0.06 -21.57
CA SER A 127 -41.23 -0.96 -21.75
C SER A 127 -42.48 -0.10 -21.83
N THR A 128 -42.93 0.13 -23.05
CA THR A 128 -44.34 0.45 -23.33
C THR A 128 -45.09 -0.87 -23.58
N PRO A 129 -46.39 -0.91 -23.28
CA PRO A 129 -47.14 -2.13 -23.03
C PRO A 129 -47.74 -2.72 -24.30
N SER A 130 -47.77 -4.04 -24.40
CA SER A 130 -48.63 -4.78 -25.34
C SER A 130 -48.91 -6.15 -24.72
N SER A 131 -49.96 -6.19 -23.89
CA SER A 131 -51.23 -6.87 -24.19
C SER A 131 -51.09 -8.34 -24.58
N GLN A 132 -51.35 -9.17 -23.58
CA GLN A 132 -52.14 -10.40 -23.62
C GLN A 132 -51.75 -11.45 -24.68
N SER A 133 -51.28 -12.61 -24.23
CA SER A 133 -52.17 -13.77 -24.13
C SER A 133 -51.46 -15.09 -23.76
N PHE A 134 -51.96 -15.68 -22.68
CA PHE A 134 -52.27 -17.11 -22.53
C PHE A 134 -51.16 -18.14 -22.19
N ASN A 135 -51.31 -18.66 -20.96
CA ASN A 135 -51.19 -20.07 -20.55
C ASN A 135 -49.88 -20.84 -20.80
N LEU A 136 -49.06 -20.93 -19.75
CA LEU A 136 -48.35 -22.16 -19.39
C LEU A 136 -49.40 -23.24 -19.03
N PRO A 137 -49.18 -24.57 -19.20
CA PRO A 137 -48.01 -25.25 -18.62
C PRO A 137 -47.60 -26.63 -19.23
N TRP A 138 -46.43 -27.15 -18.85
CA TRP A 138 -45.93 -28.55 -19.04
C TRP A 138 -46.36 -29.34 -20.31
N ARG A 139 -45.44 -29.55 -21.26
CA ARG A 139 -45.50 -30.73 -22.15
C ARG A 139 -44.11 -31.30 -22.44
N LEU A 140 -43.82 -32.37 -21.70
CA LEU A 140 -43.23 -33.64 -22.14
C LEU A 140 -42.00 -33.55 -23.06
N SER A 141 -40.83 -33.88 -22.54
CA SER A 141 -40.28 -35.26 -22.56
C SER A 141 -39.47 -35.51 -23.82
N LEU A 142 -38.18 -35.79 -23.66
CA LEU A 142 -37.58 -37.02 -24.16
C LEU A 142 -36.14 -37.13 -23.67
N SER A 143 -36.00 -37.90 -22.62
CA SER A 143 -34.84 -38.71 -22.28
C SER A 143 -34.23 -39.39 -23.52
N ARG A 144 -32.90 -39.35 -23.63
CA ARG A 144 -32.16 -40.49 -24.22
C ARG A 144 -30.83 -40.69 -23.48
N THR A 145 -30.73 -41.91 -22.98
CA THR A 145 -29.65 -42.63 -22.30
C THR A 145 -28.36 -42.73 -23.15
N GLY A 146 -27.21 -42.93 -22.48
CA GLY A 146 -25.85 -43.11 -23.01
C GLY A 146 -25.63 -44.39 -23.87
N PRO A 147 -24.40 -44.95 -24.04
CA PRO A 147 -23.38 -45.13 -22.98
C PRO A 147 -21.88 -45.02 -23.40
N GLU A 148 -21.02 -45.08 -22.36
CA GLU A 148 -19.68 -45.69 -22.21
C GLU A 148 -18.75 -46.00 -23.40
N ALA A 149 -17.46 -45.61 -23.25
CA ALA A 149 -16.26 -46.44 -23.50
C ALA A 149 -15.01 -45.75 -22.89
N LYS A 150 -14.48 -46.23 -21.75
CA LYS A 150 -13.35 -47.18 -21.54
C LYS A 150 -11.91 -46.61 -21.68
N LYS A 151 -11.27 -46.51 -20.50
CA LYS A 151 -9.92 -47.00 -20.08
C LYS A 151 -8.70 -46.82 -20.99
N SER A 152 -7.66 -46.19 -20.45
CA SER A 152 -6.30 -46.77 -20.24
C SER A 152 -5.36 -45.67 -19.72
N GLN A 153 -4.82 -45.76 -18.49
CA GLN A 153 -3.62 -46.50 -18.09
C GLN A 153 -2.35 -45.59 -18.11
N MET A 154 -1.84 -45.28 -16.92
CA MET A 154 -0.45 -44.87 -16.59
C MET A 154 0.57 -45.99 -16.94
N PRO A 155 1.93 -45.86 -16.93
CA PRO A 155 2.70 -45.16 -15.89
C PRO A 155 4.10 -44.59 -16.29
N ASP A 156 4.71 -43.93 -15.29
CA ASP A 156 6.12 -43.89 -14.83
C ASP A 156 7.34 -43.58 -15.74
N SER A 157 8.25 -42.82 -15.10
CA SER A 157 9.73 -42.81 -15.20
C SER A 157 10.38 -41.75 -16.09
N LEU A 158 10.90 -40.69 -15.45
CA LEU A 158 12.34 -40.43 -15.29
C LEU A 158 12.58 -39.34 -14.25
#